data_AF-A0A7S3XAD9-F1
#
_entry.id   AF-A0A7S3XAD9-F1
#
_cell.length_a   1.000
_cell.length_b   1.000
_cell.length_c   1.000
_cell.angle_alpha   90.00
_cell.angle_beta   90.00
_cell.angle_gamma   90.00
#
_symmetry.space_group_name_H-M   'P 1'
#
loop_
_entity.id
_entity.type
_entity.pdbx_description
1 polymer ?
#
loop_
_entity_poly.entity_id
_entity_poly.type
_entity_poly.pdbx_seq_one_letter_code
_entity_poly.pdbx_strand_id
1 'polypeptide(L)'
;KTSNLDLSYVAQMPDVTTNRDWAPEAPNPWAQTGTLDDELLARDDVKRAIEKHEDVQLTVPITNVDRTVTARIAGAIAKAHGNKGWKGSLHMIFEGCAGQSFGFCCLDGLDLEVRGDANDYVGKSMHGGRIRIRPVDEIGFDPLDSVIVGNTCLYGAT
;
A
#
# COMPACT_ATOMS: atom_id res chain seq x y z
N LYS A 1 -47.20 -8.37 -22.85
CA LYS A 1 -47.17 -7.43 -21.70
C LYS A 1 -47.86 -8.11 -20.53
N THR A 2 -47.26 -8.08 -19.34
CA THR A 2 -47.85 -8.63 -18.11
C THR A 2 -48.89 -7.67 -17.53
N SER A 3 -49.86 -8.22 -16.79
CA SER A 3 -50.97 -7.46 -16.21
C SER A 3 -50.54 -6.59 -15.03
N ASN A 4 -49.62 -7.08 -14.19
CA ASN A 4 -49.08 -6.35 -13.03
C ASN A 4 -47.60 -6.70 -12.79
N LEU A 5 -46.94 -5.88 -11.97
CA LEU A 5 -45.59 -6.08 -11.42
C LEU A 5 -45.67 -5.94 -9.90
N ASP A 6 -44.94 -6.79 -9.18
CA ASP A 6 -44.71 -6.59 -7.74
C ASP A 6 -43.54 -5.62 -7.56
N LEU A 7 -43.85 -4.44 -7.02
CA LEU A 7 -42.89 -3.36 -6.75
C LEU A 7 -42.54 -3.25 -5.27
N SER A 8 -42.91 -4.23 -4.45
CA SER A 8 -42.66 -4.22 -3.01
C SER A 8 -41.17 -4.04 -2.68
N TYR A 9 -40.26 -4.54 -3.50
CA TYR A 9 -38.81 -4.35 -3.32
C TYR A 9 -38.36 -2.87 -3.37
N VAL A 10 -39.12 -1.99 -4.02
CA VAL A 10 -38.86 -0.54 -4.06
C VAL A 10 -39.57 0.18 -2.91
N ALA A 11 -40.70 -0.36 -2.44
CA ALA A 11 -41.55 0.26 -1.44
C ALA A 11 -41.24 -0.16 0.01
N GLN A 12 -40.55 -1.29 0.21
CA GLN A 12 -40.17 -1.83 1.52
C GLN A 12 -38.87 -1.18 2.06
N MET A 13 -38.86 0.13 2.20
CA MET A 13 -37.77 0.86 2.84
C MET A 13 -37.97 0.91 4.36
N PRO A 14 -36.89 1.03 5.16
CA PRO A 14 -37.01 1.33 6.58
C PRO A 14 -37.88 2.58 6.81
N ASP A 15 -38.69 2.59 7.87
CA ASP A 15 -39.54 3.74 8.20
C ASP A 15 -38.68 4.94 8.61
N VAL A 16 -38.70 5.98 7.77
CA VAL A 16 -38.00 7.27 8.00
C VAL A 16 -38.95 8.39 8.45
N THR A 17 -40.20 8.06 8.76
CA THR A 17 -41.17 9.05 9.27
C THR A 17 -41.00 9.30 10.77
N THR A 18 -40.63 8.26 11.53
CA THR A 18 -40.47 8.30 12.98
C THR A 18 -39.02 8.32 13.45
N ASN A 19 -38.11 7.67 12.70
CA ASN A 19 -36.68 7.65 12.97
C ASN A 19 -35.90 8.10 11.73
N ARG A 20 -35.24 9.26 11.83
CA ARG A 20 -34.36 9.80 10.79
C ARG A 20 -32.91 9.86 11.24
N ASP A 21 -32.58 9.14 12.30
CA ASP A 21 -31.22 9.10 12.80
C ASP A 21 -30.35 8.50 11.72
N TRP A 22 -29.27 9.23 11.39
CA TRP A 22 -28.18 8.62 10.66
C TRP A 22 -27.66 7.46 11.49
N ALA A 23 -27.22 6.37 10.83
CA ALA A 23 -26.39 5.40 11.51
C ALA A 23 -25.30 6.19 12.25
N PRO A 24 -25.12 6.00 13.57
CA PRO A 24 -24.25 6.84 14.35
C PRO A 24 -22.88 6.83 13.68
N GLU A 25 -22.32 8.02 13.44
CA GLU A 25 -20.95 8.11 12.95
C GLU A 25 -20.08 7.29 13.89
N ALA A 26 -19.39 6.29 13.34
CA ALA A 26 -18.45 5.51 14.12
C ALA A 26 -17.47 6.53 14.74
N PRO A 27 -17.21 6.45 16.05
CA PRO A 27 -16.42 7.48 16.75
C PRO A 27 -15.00 7.61 16.20
N ASN A 28 -14.53 6.57 15.49
CA ASN A 28 -13.26 6.55 14.80
C ASN A 28 -13.44 5.97 13.39
N PRO A 29 -12.63 6.41 12.40
CA PRO A 29 -12.55 5.74 11.11
C PRO A 29 -12.10 4.30 11.30
N TRP A 30 -12.64 3.37 10.51
CA TRP A 30 -12.13 2.01 10.45
C TRP A 30 -10.68 2.02 9.96
N ALA A 31 -9.75 1.76 10.86
CA ALA A 31 -8.32 1.70 10.56
C ALA A 31 -7.88 0.26 10.36
N GLN A 32 -7.00 0.03 9.38
CA GLN A 32 -6.22 -1.19 9.35
C GLN A 32 -5.07 -1.06 10.36
N THR A 33 -4.99 -2.02 11.27
CA THR A 33 -3.99 -2.07 12.35
C THR A 33 -3.28 -3.43 12.32
N GLY A 34 -2.09 -3.50 12.91
CA GLY A 34 -1.28 -4.73 12.88
C GLY A 34 -0.75 -5.04 11.48
N THR A 35 -0.48 -3.99 10.70
CA THR A 35 0.10 -4.11 9.36
C THR A 35 1.63 -4.13 9.44
N LEU A 36 2.30 -4.67 8.42
CA LEU A 36 3.76 -4.61 8.33
C LEU A 36 4.30 -3.18 8.45
N ASP A 37 3.59 -2.20 7.91
CA ASP A 37 3.95 -0.78 8.06
C ASP A 37 3.86 -0.28 9.50
N ASP A 38 2.94 -0.79 10.33
CA ASP A 38 2.91 -0.47 11.77
C ASP A 38 4.20 -0.94 12.45
N GLU A 39 4.64 -2.16 12.12
CA GLU A 39 5.87 -2.74 12.67
C GLU A 39 7.10 -1.96 12.19
N LEU A 40 7.18 -1.64 10.91
CA LEU A 40 8.30 -0.89 10.33
C LEU A 40 8.37 0.53 10.89
N LEU A 41 7.25 1.24 11.00
CA LEU A 41 7.20 2.58 11.61
C LEU A 41 7.51 2.57 13.10
N ALA A 42 7.33 1.45 13.79
CA ALA A 42 7.69 1.31 15.20
C ALA A 42 9.22 1.20 15.41
N ARG A 43 9.99 0.80 14.39
CA ARG A 43 11.45 0.66 14.49
C ARG A 43 12.16 2.00 14.62
N ASP A 44 13.18 2.05 15.48
CA ASP A 44 13.92 3.29 15.75
C ASP A 44 14.79 3.74 14.58
N ASP A 45 15.30 2.80 13.78
CA ASP A 45 16.07 3.13 12.57
C ASP A 45 15.19 3.83 11.52
N VAL A 46 13.99 3.30 11.25
CA VAL A 46 13.01 3.93 10.33
C VAL A 46 12.59 5.32 10.84
N LYS A 47 12.29 5.46 12.13
CA LYS A 47 11.96 6.78 12.71
C LYS A 47 13.09 7.79 12.52
N ARG A 48 14.34 7.41 12.79
CA ARG A 48 15.49 8.29 12.59
C ARG A 48 15.70 8.66 11.12
N ALA A 49 15.51 7.72 10.18
CA ALA A 49 15.58 8.02 8.76
C ALA A 49 14.56 9.11 8.36
N ILE A 50 13.32 8.99 8.85
CA ILE A 50 12.26 9.97 8.60
C ILE A 50 12.58 11.31 9.27
N GLU A 51 12.85 11.32 10.58
CA GLU A 51 12.96 12.55 11.39
C GLU A 51 14.28 13.29 11.19
N LYS A 52 15.39 12.56 11.01
CA LYS A 52 16.75 13.10 10.99
C LYS A 52 17.40 13.04 9.62
N HIS A 53 16.68 12.59 8.59
CA HIS A 53 17.21 12.40 7.24
C HIS A 53 18.41 11.43 7.21
N GLU A 54 18.43 10.42 8.10
CA GLU A 54 19.46 9.38 8.10
C GLU A 54 19.27 8.41 6.93
N ASP A 55 20.38 7.83 6.47
CA ASP A 55 20.39 6.75 5.50
C ASP A 55 20.31 5.41 6.24
N VAL A 56 19.27 4.64 5.96
CA VAL A 56 19.00 3.37 6.64
C VAL A 56 18.76 2.28 5.61
N GLN A 57 19.36 1.11 5.85
CA GLN A 57 19.10 -0.10 5.10
C GLN A 57 18.58 -1.20 6.03
N LEU A 58 17.56 -1.94 5.59
CA LEU A 58 17.01 -3.06 6.34
C LEU A 58 16.42 -4.13 5.42
N THR A 59 16.42 -5.37 5.92
CA THR A 59 15.81 -6.53 5.23
C THR A 59 14.59 -7.01 6.02
N VAL A 60 13.51 -7.35 5.32
CA VAL A 60 12.19 -7.71 5.91
C VAL A 60 11.59 -8.89 5.15
N PRO A 61 11.06 -9.92 5.83
CA PRO A 61 10.22 -10.92 5.16
C PRO A 61 8.90 -10.28 4.69
N ILE A 62 8.39 -10.68 3.54
CA ILE A 62 7.09 -10.21 3.03
C ILE A 62 6.25 -11.36 2.47
N THR A 63 4.94 -11.27 2.65
CA THR A 63 3.97 -12.22 2.12
C THR A 63 2.84 -11.49 1.37
N ASN A 64 2.08 -12.22 0.56
CA ASN A 64 1.04 -11.61 -0.29
C ASN A 64 -0.12 -10.98 0.51
N VAL A 65 -0.26 -11.30 1.80
CA VAL A 65 -1.23 -10.66 2.70
C VAL A 65 -0.78 -9.28 3.16
N ASP A 66 0.53 -9.00 3.09
CA ASP A 66 1.13 -7.70 3.36
C ASP A 66 0.86 -6.77 2.17
N ARG A 67 -0.30 -6.11 2.22
CA ARG A 67 -0.78 -5.22 1.16
C ARG A 67 -0.38 -3.78 1.45
N THR A 68 -0.12 -3.03 0.39
CA THR A 68 0.17 -1.58 0.45
C THR A 68 1.39 -1.26 1.34
N VAL A 69 2.33 -2.19 1.44
CA VAL A 69 3.56 -2.02 2.21
C VAL A 69 4.31 -0.79 1.70
N THR A 70 4.90 -0.06 2.65
CA THR A 70 5.56 1.25 2.57
C THR A 70 4.65 2.46 2.36
N ALA A 71 3.33 2.30 2.18
CA ALA A 71 2.44 3.43 1.94
C ALA A 71 2.28 4.33 3.17
N ARG A 72 2.23 3.77 4.39
CA ARG A 72 2.16 4.57 5.61
C ARG A 72 3.51 5.21 5.92
N ILE A 73 4.61 4.57 5.52
CA ILE A 73 5.95 5.16 5.59
C ILE A 73 6.04 6.39 4.67
N ALA A 74 5.63 6.27 3.40
CA ALA A 74 5.54 7.39 2.47
C ALA A 74 4.62 8.50 3.00
N GLY A 75 3.46 8.13 3.56
CA GLY A 75 2.54 9.08 4.20
C GLY A 75 3.16 9.80 5.41
N ALA A 76 3.92 9.11 6.25
CA ALA A 76 4.63 9.70 7.39
C ALA A 76 5.72 10.69 6.93
N ILE A 77 6.48 10.32 5.89
CA ILE A 77 7.47 11.21 5.27
C ILE A 77 6.79 12.46 4.69
N ALA A 78 5.75 12.29 3.88
CA ALA A 78 5.01 13.41 3.29
C ALA A 78 4.38 14.31 4.35
N LYS A 79 3.86 13.74 5.44
CA LYS A 79 3.30 14.52 6.55
C LYS A 79 4.36 15.39 7.24
N ALA A 80 5.57 14.87 7.41
CA ALA A 80 6.65 15.60 8.09
C ALA A 80 7.35 16.61 7.16
N HIS A 81 7.54 16.27 5.89
CA HIS A 81 8.47 16.97 4.98
C HIS A 81 7.84 17.42 3.65
N GLY A 82 6.57 17.09 3.40
CA GLY A 82 5.97 17.20 2.07
C GLY A 82 6.62 16.25 1.06
N ASN A 83 6.24 16.38 -0.22
CA ASN A 83 6.68 15.43 -1.25
C ASN A 83 8.16 15.56 -1.63
N LYS A 84 8.79 16.71 -1.36
CA LYS A 84 10.16 17.04 -1.84
C LYS A 84 11.12 17.48 -0.74
N GLY A 85 10.67 17.56 0.51
CA GLY A 85 11.48 18.10 1.61
C GLY A 85 12.33 17.06 2.32
N TRP A 86 12.02 15.77 2.16
CA TRP A 86 12.79 14.71 2.80
C TRP A 86 14.11 14.47 2.07
N LYS A 87 15.21 14.40 2.82
CA LYS A 87 16.59 14.27 2.31
C LYS A 87 17.31 13.00 2.77
N GLY A 88 16.59 12.12 3.49
CA GLY A 88 17.15 10.84 3.93
C GLY A 88 17.00 9.76 2.86
N SER A 89 17.45 8.56 3.20
CA SER A 89 17.31 7.39 2.34
C SER A 89 16.85 6.18 3.14
N LEU A 90 15.90 5.43 2.60
CA LEU A 90 15.45 4.15 3.16
C LEU A 90 15.55 3.08 2.08
N HIS A 91 16.60 2.26 2.18
CA HIS A 91 16.78 1.08 1.35
C HIS A 91 16.15 -0.13 2.04
N MET A 92 14.96 -0.52 1.60
CA MET A 92 14.22 -1.65 2.17
C MET A 92 14.26 -2.84 1.23
N ILE A 93 14.85 -3.94 1.68
CA ILE A 93 14.92 -5.20 0.93
C ILE A 93 13.86 -6.14 1.50
N PHE A 94 12.89 -6.51 0.69
CA PHE A 94 11.81 -7.42 1.04
C PHE A 94 12.07 -8.79 0.42
N GLU A 95 11.95 -9.86 1.21
CA GLU A 95 12.18 -11.23 0.76
C GLU A 95 10.87 -12.02 0.80
N GLY A 96 10.37 -12.42 -0.37
CA GLY A 96 9.08 -13.12 -0.52
C GLY A 96 8.19 -12.52 -1.61
N CYS A 97 6.86 -12.62 -1.40
CA CYS A 97 5.85 -12.18 -2.37
C CYS A 97 5.16 -10.91 -1.87
N ALA A 98 5.30 -9.79 -2.55
CA ALA A 98 4.65 -8.55 -2.14
C ALA A 98 3.15 -8.56 -2.48
N GLY A 99 2.31 -8.18 -1.52
CA GLY A 99 0.88 -8.00 -1.74
C GLY A 99 0.55 -6.84 -2.69
N GLN A 100 -0.74 -6.68 -2.96
CA GLN A 100 -1.23 -5.62 -3.87
C GLN A 100 -0.80 -4.22 -3.41
N SER A 101 -0.57 -3.33 -4.37
CA SER A 101 -0.22 -1.92 -4.14
C SER A 101 1.10 -1.68 -3.39
N PHE A 102 2.06 -2.60 -3.51
CA PHE A 102 3.42 -2.40 -2.97
C PHE A 102 4.04 -1.10 -3.50
N GLY A 103 4.62 -0.28 -2.62
CA GLY A 103 5.25 0.99 -3.00
C GLY A 103 4.25 2.07 -3.43
N PHE A 104 3.00 2.01 -2.98
CA PHE A 104 2.00 3.05 -3.26
C PHE A 104 2.48 4.43 -2.77
N CYS A 105 2.37 5.44 -3.64
CA CYS A 105 2.83 6.81 -3.38
C CYS A 105 4.31 6.92 -2.96
N CYS A 106 5.18 6.03 -3.46
CA CYS A 106 6.61 6.08 -3.20
C CYS A 106 7.18 7.49 -3.50
N LEU A 107 8.10 7.95 -2.63
CA LEU A 107 8.70 9.29 -2.62
C LEU A 107 10.21 9.17 -2.84
N ASP A 108 10.83 10.28 -3.26
CA ASP A 108 12.29 10.37 -3.35
C ASP A 108 12.96 9.99 -2.02
N GLY A 109 14.05 9.24 -2.10
CA GLY A 109 14.76 8.67 -0.94
C GLY A 109 14.28 7.26 -0.55
N LEU A 110 13.08 6.84 -0.94
CA LEU A 110 12.67 5.44 -0.77
C LEU A 110 13.28 4.59 -1.90
N ASP A 111 14.09 3.60 -1.54
CA ASP A 111 14.66 2.60 -2.45
C ASP A 111 14.17 1.21 -2.02
N LEU A 112 13.17 0.71 -2.72
CA LEU A 112 12.45 -0.51 -2.36
C LEU A 112 12.92 -1.65 -3.27
N GLU A 113 13.37 -2.76 -2.70
CA GLU A 113 13.75 -3.97 -3.42
C GLU A 113 12.88 -5.14 -2.97
N VAL A 114 12.26 -5.87 -3.89
CA VAL A 114 11.62 -7.16 -3.62
C VAL A 114 12.44 -8.26 -4.29
N ARG A 115 12.91 -9.22 -3.49
CA ARG A 115 13.55 -10.46 -3.92
C ARG A 115 12.50 -11.57 -3.89
N GLY A 116 11.90 -11.81 -5.05
CA GLY A 116 10.72 -12.65 -5.24
C GLY A 116 9.83 -12.06 -6.32
N ASP A 117 8.54 -11.91 -6.03
CA ASP A 117 7.52 -11.40 -6.95
C ASP A 117 6.56 -10.43 -6.25
N ALA A 118 5.68 -9.78 -7.02
CA ALA A 118 4.67 -8.87 -6.50
C ALA A 118 3.34 -8.98 -7.25
N ASN A 119 2.25 -8.72 -6.53
CA ASN A 119 0.90 -8.68 -7.10
C ASN A 119 0.62 -7.35 -7.85
N ASP A 120 -0.64 -7.09 -8.16
CA ASP A 120 -1.08 -5.90 -8.92
C ASP A 120 -0.71 -4.56 -8.22
N TYR A 121 -0.68 -3.49 -9.02
CA TYR A 121 -0.57 -2.10 -8.59
C TYR A 121 0.78 -1.70 -7.98
N VAL A 122 1.87 -2.40 -8.32
CA VAL A 122 3.22 -1.99 -7.91
C VAL A 122 3.47 -0.53 -8.33
N GLY A 123 3.92 0.29 -7.37
CA GLY A 123 4.25 1.70 -7.62
C GLY A 123 3.04 2.54 -8.05
N LYS A 124 1.82 2.12 -7.73
CA LYS A 124 0.61 2.94 -7.97
C LYS A 124 0.79 4.33 -7.33
N SER A 125 0.51 5.37 -8.11
CA SER A 125 0.64 6.77 -7.69
C SER A 125 2.03 7.17 -7.19
N MET A 126 3.09 6.45 -7.60
CA MET A 126 4.48 6.79 -7.29
C MET A 126 4.81 8.23 -7.71
N HIS A 127 5.44 8.98 -6.81
CA HIS A 127 5.85 10.38 -7.03
C HIS A 127 7.37 10.53 -7.21
N GLY A 128 8.14 9.55 -6.74
CA GLY A 128 9.60 9.56 -6.78
C GLY A 128 10.17 8.29 -6.20
N GLY A 129 11.49 8.27 -5.99
CA GLY A 129 12.20 7.12 -5.42
C GLY A 129 12.42 5.99 -6.42
N ARG A 130 12.59 4.76 -5.90
CA ARG A 130 12.92 3.59 -6.71
C ARG A 130 12.23 2.34 -6.19
N ILE A 131 11.73 1.52 -7.11
CA ILE A 131 11.21 0.18 -6.83
C ILE A 131 11.91 -0.81 -7.76
N ARG A 132 12.53 -1.84 -7.19
CA ARG A 132 13.23 -2.93 -7.87
C ARG A 132 12.54 -4.23 -7.50
N ILE A 133 12.13 -5.02 -8.48
CA ILE A 133 11.57 -6.35 -8.25
C ILE A 133 12.39 -7.31 -9.08
N ARG A 134 12.97 -8.30 -8.43
CA ARG A 134 13.85 -9.29 -9.04
C ARG A 134 13.57 -10.67 -8.45
N PRO A 135 13.75 -11.75 -9.22
CA PRO A 135 13.65 -13.08 -8.66
C PRO A 135 14.70 -13.29 -7.56
N VAL A 136 14.50 -14.33 -6.77
CA VAL A 136 15.53 -14.86 -5.86
C VAL A 136 16.79 -15.26 -6.66
N ASP A 137 17.95 -15.33 -6.00
CA ASP A 137 19.23 -15.52 -6.70
C ASP A 137 19.33 -16.87 -7.43
N GLU A 138 18.71 -17.92 -6.88
CA GLU A 138 18.69 -19.26 -7.47
C GLU A 138 17.30 -19.56 -8.06
N ILE A 139 17.21 -19.51 -9.39
CA ILE A 139 15.97 -19.80 -10.14
C ILE A 139 16.16 -20.94 -11.13
N GLY A 140 15.15 -21.80 -11.22
CA GLY A 140 15.08 -22.90 -12.18
C GLY A 140 14.38 -22.55 -13.49
N PHE A 141 14.17 -21.27 -13.77
CA PHE A 141 13.43 -20.76 -14.93
C PHE A 141 14.13 -19.51 -15.52
N ASP A 142 13.80 -19.16 -16.76
CA ASP A 142 14.24 -17.89 -17.36
C ASP A 142 13.34 -16.74 -16.86
N PRO A 143 13.89 -15.71 -16.20
CA PRO A 143 13.12 -14.53 -15.77
C PRO A 143 12.37 -13.83 -16.91
N LEU A 144 12.90 -13.86 -18.13
CA LEU A 144 12.32 -13.14 -19.27
C LEU A 144 11.02 -13.78 -19.76
N ASP A 145 10.85 -15.07 -19.49
CA ASP A 145 9.65 -15.85 -19.86
C ASP A 145 8.64 -15.96 -18.71
N SER A 146 8.91 -15.32 -17.57
CA SER A 146 8.13 -15.47 -16.34
C SER A 146 7.57 -14.13 -15.85
N VAL A 147 6.34 -14.16 -15.32
CA VAL A 147 5.70 -12.97 -14.75
C VAL A 147 6.28 -12.71 -13.35
N ILE A 148 6.60 -11.44 -13.07
CA ILE A 148 7.16 -11.01 -11.77
C ILE A 148 6.34 -9.91 -11.07
N VAL A 149 5.48 -9.21 -11.83
CA VAL A 149 4.57 -8.18 -11.32
C VAL A 149 3.18 -8.33 -11.92
N GLY A 150 2.15 -7.94 -11.17
CA GLY A 150 0.77 -7.98 -11.62
C GLY A 150 0.36 -6.79 -12.50
N ASN A 151 -0.95 -6.58 -12.60
CA ASN A 151 -1.57 -5.60 -13.48
C ASN A 151 -1.47 -4.16 -12.94
N THR A 152 -1.66 -3.19 -13.84
CA THR A 152 -1.92 -1.78 -13.50
C THR A 152 -0.81 -1.16 -12.63
N CYS A 153 0.43 -1.63 -12.84
CA CYS A 153 1.62 -1.03 -12.24
C CYS A 153 1.76 0.43 -12.68
N LEU A 154 2.32 1.27 -11.80
CA LEU A 154 2.54 2.71 -12.03
C LEU A 154 1.28 3.52 -12.36
N TYR A 155 0.09 3.01 -12.01
CA TYR A 155 -1.15 3.73 -12.28
C TYR A 155 -1.18 5.10 -11.60
N GLY A 156 -1.20 6.16 -12.40
CA GLY A 156 -1.23 7.54 -11.93
C GLY A 156 0.07 7.99 -11.28
N ALA A 157 1.21 7.38 -11.58
CA ALA A 157 2.52 7.89 -11.18
C ALA A 157 2.77 9.29 -11.80
N THR A 158 3.50 10.16 -11.08
CA THR A 158 3.74 11.58 -11.41
C THR A 158 5.18 11.97 -11.16
#